data_AF-A0A0N7KT78-F1
#
_entry.id   AF-A0A0N7KT78-F1
#
_cell.length_a   1.000
_cell.length_b   1.000
_cell.length_c   1.000
_cell.angle_alpha   90.00
_cell.angle_beta   90.00
_cell.angle_gamma   90.00
#
_symmetry.space_group_name_H-M   'P 1'
#
loop_
_entity.id
_entity.type
_entity.pdbx_description
1 polymer ?
#
loop_
_entity_poly.entity_id
_entity_poly.type
_entity_poly.pdbx_seq_one_letter_code
_entity_poly.pdbx_strand_id
1 'polypeptide(L)'
;MVQVWAPVRDGARRVLATRGQPFVLASQCHRLFQYRTVSLTCVFPVGGAAAADKQGLPARAFDTGTLEWTPNVQCYGSGEYARISYALIYDIQGSLFLPILDPDDASSPLAVLELVSTALRLRGSGEVTNLCNALQAISLSLSIYLQLRSRNN
;
A
#
# COMPACT_ATOMS: atom_id res chain seq x y z
N MET A 1 7.42 -0.88 7.85
CA MET A 1 7.82 -1.18 6.46
C MET A 1 7.02 -0.29 5.55
N VAL A 2 7.65 0.24 4.51
CA VAL A 2 6.93 0.91 3.41
C VAL A 2 7.12 0.06 2.16
N GLN A 3 6.06 -0.21 1.41
CA GLN A 3 6.11 -0.92 0.12
C GLN A 3 5.15 -0.28 -0.88
N VAL A 4 5.46 -0.39 -2.17
CA VAL A 4 4.62 0.15 -3.24
C VAL A 4 3.80 -0.96 -3.91
N TRP A 5 2.56 -0.64 -4.24
CA TRP A 5 1.64 -1.42 -5.05
C TRP A 5 1.40 -0.67 -6.36
N ALA A 6 1.77 -1.24 -7.50
CA ALA A 6 1.60 -0.60 -8.79
C ALA A 6 0.68 -1.44 -9.69
N PRO A 7 -0.09 -0.81 -10.59
CA PRO A 7 -0.92 -1.51 -11.55
C PRO A 7 -0.04 -2.30 -12.53
N VAL A 8 -0.38 -3.57 -12.71
CA VAL A 8 0.20 -4.47 -13.70
C VAL A 8 -0.93 -5.16 -14.47
N ARG A 9 -0.61 -5.67 -15.66
CA ARG A 9 -1.54 -6.50 -16.42
C ARG A 9 -1.42 -7.96 -15.97
N ASP A 10 -2.55 -8.54 -15.62
CA ASP A 10 -2.72 -9.98 -15.38
C ASP A 10 -3.69 -10.51 -16.45
N GLY A 11 -3.13 -10.96 -17.57
CA GLY A 11 -3.89 -11.21 -18.80
C GLY A 11 -4.62 -9.95 -19.28
N ALA A 12 -5.95 -10.02 -19.36
CA ALA A 12 -6.81 -8.88 -19.73
C ALA A 12 -7.17 -7.98 -18.54
N ARG A 13 -6.88 -8.39 -17.30
CA ARG A 13 -7.26 -7.66 -16.09
C ARG A 13 -6.14 -6.72 -15.66
N ARG A 14 -6.52 -5.63 -15.00
CA ARG A 14 -5.57 -4.77 -14.28
C ARG A 14 -5.63 -5.12 -12.80
N VAL A 15 -4.48 -5.37 -12.20
CA VAL A 15 -4.35 -5.69 -10.77
C VAL A 15 -3.22 -4.88 -10.17
N LEU A 16 -3.29 -4.58 -8.88
CA LEU A 16 -2.13 -4.08 -8.14
C LEU A 16 -1.28 -5.24 -7.68
N ALA A 17 0.02 -5.09 -7.89
CA ALA A 17 1.02 -6.00 -7.37
C ALA A 17 2.19 -5.22 -6.78
N THR A 18 2.83 -5.80 -5.78
CA THR A 18 4.03 -5.23 -5.15
C THR A 18 5.33 -5.92 -5.62
N ARG A 19 5.24 -6.99 -6.41
CA ARG A 19 6.40 -7.68 -6.98
C ARG A 19 7.13 -6.74 -7.94
N GLY A 20 8.45 -6.63 -7.78
CA GLY A 20 9.28 -5.73 -8.58
C GLY A 20 9.06 -4.23 -8.30
N GLN A 21 8.33 -3.89 -7.22
CA GLN A 21 8.11 -2.50 -6.80
C GLN A 21 9.00 -2.11 -5.62
N PRO A 22 9.31 -0.81 -5.46
CA PRO A 22 10.14 -0.31 -4.35
C PRO A 22 9.56 -0.66 -2.98
N PHE A 23 10.45 -0.92 -2.01
CA PHE A 23 10.11 -1.09 -0.61
C PHE A 23 11.29 -0.70 0.29
N VAL A 24 11.01 -0.34 1.54
CA VAL A 24 12.02 -0.10 2.57
C VAL A 24 11.59 -0.71 3.90
N LEU A 25 12.57 -1.32 4.57
CA LEU A 25 12.44 -1.86 5.92
C LEU A 25 13.23 -0.95 6.87
N ALA A 26 12.53 -0.17 7.68
CA ALA A 26 13.13 0.77 8.63
C ALA A 26 13.88 0.08 9.80
N SER A 27 13.74 -1.24 9.94
CA SER A 27 14.38 -2.05 10.97
C SER A 27 14.63 -3.46 10.47
N GLN A 28 15.57 -4.18 11.10
CA GLN A 28 15.74 -5.64 10.93
C GLN A 28 14.59 -6.43 11.60
N CYS A 29 13.36 -5.94 11.49
CA CYS A 29 12.19 -6.60 12.02
C CYS A 29 11.83 -7.79 11.12
N HIS A 30 12.15 -8.99 11.58
CA HIS A 30 11.87 -10.24 10.88
C HIS A 30 10.38 -10.38 10.49
N ARG A 31 9.46 -9.97 11.37
CA ARG A 31 8.02 -10.03 11.11
C ARG A 31 7.59 -9.18 9.90
N LEU A 32 8.12 -7.96 9.78
CA LEU A 32 7.85 -7.10 8.62
C LEU A 32 8.42 -7.69 7.33
N PHE A 33 9.60 -8.31 7.41
CA PHE A 33 10.18 -9.01 6.26
C PHE A 33 9.33 -10.22 5.84
N GLN A 34 8.86 -11.04 6.78
CA GLN A 34 7.96 -12.16 6.46
C GLN A 34 6.64 -11.68 5.87
N TYR A 35 6.07 -10.61 6.41
CA TYR A 35 4.86 -10.00 5.85
C TYR A 35 5.06 -9.50 4.41
N ARG A 36 6.24 -8.94 4.09
CA ARG A 36 6.64 -8.59 2.73
C ARG A 36 6.65 -9.80 1.81
N THR A 37 7.27 -10.91 2.25
CA THR A 37 7.41 -12.11 1.41
C THR A 37 6.05 -12.69 1.02
N VAL A 38 5.07 -12.64 1.91
CA VAL A 38 3.70 -13.03 1.57
C VAL A 38 3.02 -11.99 0.70
N SER A 39 3.23 -10.70 0.95
CA SER A 39 2.66 -9.63 0.11
C SER A 39 3.08 -9.76 -1.37
N LEU A 40 4.26 -10.34 -1.66
CA LEU A 40 4.72 -10.61 -3.04
C LEU A 40 3.88 -11.62 -3.82
N THR A 41 3.03 -12.41 -3.14
CA THR A 41 2.11 -13.37 -3.77
C THR A 41 0.69 -12.84 -3.88
N CYS A 42 0.41 -11.64 -3.35
CA CYS A 42 -0.91 -11.03 -3.41
C CYS A 42 -1.05 -10.17 -4.67
N VAL A 43 -2.26 -10.20 -5.23
CA VAL A 43 -2.72 -9.26 -6.26
C VAL A 43 -4.09 -8.73 -5.87
N PHE A 44 -4.37 -7.46 -6.19
CA PHE A 44 -5.63 -6.81 -5.87
C PHE A 44 -6.28 -6.27 -7.15
N PRO A 45 -7.44 -6.81 -7.59
CA PRO A 45 -8.12 -6.29 -8.78
C PRO A 45 -8.51 -4.83 -8.62
N VAL A 46 -8.27 -4.01 -9.65
CA VAL A 46 -8.65 -2.59 -9.69
C VAL A 46 -9.72 -2.34 -10.75
N GLY A 47 -10.50 -1.29 -10.53
CA GLY A 47 -11.64 -0.92 -11.36
C GLY A 47 -12.94 -1.63 -10.97
N GLY A 48 -14.07 -1.06 -11.40
CA GLY A 48 -15.43 -1.45 -10.99
C GLY A 48 -15.89 -2.88 -11.33
N ALA A 49 -15.02 -3.72 -11.90
CA ALA A 49 -15.26 -5.14 -12.09
C ALA A 49 -14.89 -5.99 -10.85
N ALA A 50 -14.19 -5.40 -9.87
CA ALA A 50 -13.89 -6.09 -8.61
C ALA A 50 -15.15 -6.19 -7.73
N ALA A 51 -15.48 -7.39 -7.27
CA ALA A 51 -16.43 -7.52 -6.18
C ALA A 51 -15.85 -6.84 -4.93
N ALA A 52 -16.68 -6.09 -4.19
CA ALA A 52 -16.21 -5.23 -3.09
C ALA A 52 -15.44 -6.00 -2.00
N ASP A 53 -15.78 -7.28 -1.80
CA ASP A 53 -15.10 -8.22 -0.91
C ASP A 53 -13.71 -8.67 -1.39
N LYS A 54 -13.42 -8.53 -2.69
CA LYS A 54 -12.15 -8.95 -3.33
C LYS A 54 -11.20 -7.79 -3.63
N GLN A 55 -11.68 -6.56 -3.62
CA GLN A 55 -10.89 -5.38 -3.98
C GLN A 55 -9.72 -5.20 -2.99
N GLY A 56 -9.98 -5.33 -1.68
CA GLY A 56 -8.97 -5.15 -0.64
C GLY A 56 -8.46 -3.69 -0.52
N LEU A 57 -7.77 -3.39 0.59
CA LEU A 57 -7.33 -2.02 0.93
C LEU A 57 -6.49 -1.35 -0.17
N PRO A 58 -5.49 -2.01 -0.79
CA PRO A 58 -4.67 -1.34 -1.80
C PRO A 58 -5.49 -0.90 -3.01
N ALA A 59 -6.40 -1.74 -3.52
CA ALA A 59 -7.18 -1.38 -4.70
C ALA A 59 -8.29 -0.39 -4.38
N ARG A 60 -8.86 -0.39 -3.17
CA ARG A 60 -9.79 0.66 -2.75
C ARG A 60 -9.13 2.03 -2.74
N ALA A 61 -7.98 2.17 -2.08
CA ALA A 61 -7.22 3.42 -2.08
C ALA A 61 -6.84 3.86 -3.52
N PHE A 62 -6.48 2.91 -4.38
CA PHE A 62 -6.18 3.19 -5.78
C PHE A 62 -7.41 3.68 -6.55
N ASP A 63 -8.53 2.98 -6.48
CA ASP A 63 -9.72 3.29 -7.26
C ASP A 63 -10.42 4.57 -6.78
N THR A 64 -10.36 4.88 -5.48
CA THR A 64 -10.90 6.13 -4.94
C THR A 64 -9.94 7.31 -5.09
N GLY A 65 -8.65 7.05 -5.28
CA GLY A 65 -7.61 8.08 -5.21
C GLY A 65 -7.48 8.72 -3.83
N THR A 66 -8.03 8.11 -2.79
CA THR A 66 -8.01 8.63 -1.41
C THR A 66 -7.21 7.75 -0.46
N LEU A 67 -6.68 8.35 0.60
CA LEU A 67 -5.98 7.63 1.66
C LEU A 67 -6.95 6.68 2.40
N GLU A 68 -6.48 5.45 2.64
CA GLU A 68 -7.17 4.48 3.49
C GLU A 68 -6.23 4.04 4.61
N TRP A 69 -6.71 3.92 5.85
CA TRP A 69 -5.86 3.52 6.98
C TRP A 69 -6.64 2.77 8.05
N THR A 70 -5.91 2.03 8.88
CA THR A 70 -6.42 1.39 10.09
C THR A 70 -5.37 1.42 11.21
N PRO A 71 -5.78 1.66 12.47
CA PRO A 71 -4.88 1.53 13.60
C PRO A 71 -4.51 0.07 13.89
N ASN A 72 -5.37 -0.87 13.49
CA ASN A 72 -5.15 -2.30 13.68
C ASN A 72 -5.85 -3.13 12.60
N VAL A 73 -5.08 -3.71 11.68
CA VAL A 73 -5.60 -4.62 10.64
C VAL A 73 -6.17 -5.91 11.23
N GLN A 74 -5.79 -6.29 12.45
CA GLN A 74 -6.24 -7.52 13.12
C GLN A 74 -7.71 -7.45 13.54
N CYS A 75 -8.34 -6.27 13.50
CA CYS A 75 -9.75 -6.09 13.80
C CYS A 75 -10.68 -6.41 12.60
N TYR A 76 -10.13 -6.65 11.41
CA TYR A 76 -10.92 -7.00 10.23
C TYR A 76 -11.29 -8.49 10.19
N GLY A 77 -12.44 -8.78 9.58
CA GLY A 77 -12.83 -10.14 9.23
C GLY A 77 -12.04 -10.69 8.03
N SER A 78 -12.04 -12.02 7.87
CA SER A 78 -11.37 -12.70 6.74
C SER A 78 -11.93 -12.34 5.36
N GLY A 79 -13.17 -11.84 5.29
CA GLY A 79 -13.77 -11.32 4.06
C GLY A 79 -13.41 -9.86 3.74
N GLU A 80 -12.84 -9.11 4.68
CA GLU A 80 -12.58 -7.68 4.51
C GLU A 80 -11.10 -7.40 4.24
N TYR A 81 -10.22 -8.21 4.84
CA TYR A 81 -8.78 -8.06 4.72
C TYR A 81 -8.13 -9.38 4.30
N ALA A 82 -7.83 -9.49 3.00
CA ALA A 82 -7.28 -10.71 2.40
C ALA A 82 -5.98 -11.22 3.06
N ARG A 83 -5.24 -10.36 3.77
CA ARG A 83 -3.99 -10.69 4.45
C ARG A 83 -4.15 -10.91 5.96
N ILE A 84 -5.38 -11.04 6.48
CA ILE A 84 -5.64 -11.11 7.93
C ILE A 84 -4.86 -12.21 8.65
N SER A 85 -4.80 -13.42 8.09
CA SER A 85 -4.11 -14.54 8.72
C SER A 85 -2.62 -14.23 8.91
N TYR A 86 -1.99 -13.58 7.94
CA TYR A 86 -0.59 -13.18 8.01
C TYR A 86 -0.38 -11.96 8.91
N ALA A 87 -1.34 -11.04 8.97
CA ALA A 87 -1.30 -9.95 9.91
C ALA A 87 -1.38 -10.42 11.37
N LEU A 88 -2.14 -11.49 11.64
CA LEU A 88 -2.18 -12.14 12.95
C LEU A 88 -0.86 -12.87 13.25
N ILE A 89 -0.36 -13.70 12.32
CA ILE A 89 0.88 -14.46 12.50
C ILE A 89 2.10 -13.55 12.72
N TYR A 90 2.20 -12.46 11.95
CA TYR A 90 3.35 -11.55 11.98
C TYR A 90 3.10 -10.29 12.81
N ASP A 91 2.03 -10.27 13.62
CA ASP A 91 1.71 -9.15 14.52
C ASP A 91 1.72 -7.78 13.83
N ILE A 92 1.13 -7.72 12.62
CA ILE A 92 0.94 -6.46 11.91
C ILE A 92 -0.26 -5.75 12.53
N GLN A 93 -0.02 -4.53 13.00
CA GLN A 93 -0.99 -3.71 13.70
C GLN A 93 -1.51 -2.63 12.74
N GLY A 94 -0.89 -1.45 12.73
CA GLY A 94 -1.35 -0.35 11.88
C GLY A 94 -0.95 -0.51 10.42
N SER A 95 -1.85 -0.07 9.52
CA SER A 95 -1.61 0.01 8.09
C SER A 95 -2.17 1.31 7.51
N LEU A 96 -1.44 1.92 6.59
CA LEU A 96 -1.84 3.13 5.86
C LEU A 96 -1.53 2.95 4.38
N PHE A 97 -2.48 3.32 3.53
CA PHE A 97 -2.44 3.22 2.08
C PHE A 97 -2.61 4.62 1.49
N LEU A 98 -1.55 5.12 0.87
CA LEU A 98 -1.47 6.46 0.30
C LEU A 98 -1.38 6.35 -1.23
N PRO A 99 -2.40 6.81 -1.98
CA PRO A 99 -2.31 6.90 -3.43
C PRO A 99 -1.22 7.87 -3.87
N ILE A 100 -0.46 7.45 -4.88
CA ILE A 100 0.59 8.25 -5.51
C ILE A 100 -0.02 8.80 -6.78
N LEU A 101 -0.34 10.10 -6.78
CA LEU A 101 -1.00 10.75 -7.90
C LEU A 101 0.06 11.24 -8.91
N ASP A 102 -0.34 11.23 -10.18
CA ASP A 102 0.37 11.97 -11.21
C ASP A 102 -0.03 13.46 -11.09
N PRO A 103 0.93 14.38 -10.91
CA PRO A 103 0.62 15.82 -10.87
C PRO A 103 0.06 16.36 -12.18
N ASP A 104 0.34 15.69 -13.31
CA ASP A 104 -0.15 16.07 -14.64
C ASP A 104 -1.51 15.42 -14.96
N ASP A 105 -1.85 14.30 -14.32
CA ASP A 105 -3.12 13.57 -14.48
C ASP A 105 -3.63 12.95 -13.18
N ALA A 106 -4.47 13.69 -12.46
CA ALA A 106 -5.08 13.21 -11.22
C ALA A 106 -6.27 12.26 -11.41
N SER A 107 -6.58 11.83 -12.65
CA SER A 107 -7.76 10.98 -12.91
C SER A 107 -7.63 9.56 -12.34
N SER A 108 -6.40 9.05 -12.23
CA SER A 108 -6.13 7.75 -11.60
C SER A 108 -4.74 7.75 -10.95
N PRO A 109 -4.56 7.14 -9.76
CA PRO A 109 -3.25 7.03 -9.14
C PRO A 109 -2.27 6.22 -10.01
N LEU A 110 -0.98 6.55 -9.92
CA LEU A 110 0.11 5.79 -10.52
C LEU A 110 0.40 4.50 -9.74
N ALA A 111 0.21 4.56 -8.42
CA ALA A 111 0.47 3.47 -7.48
C ALA A 111 -0.15 3.77 -6.11
N VAL A 112 -0.02 2.84 -5.18
CA VAL A 112 -0.34 3.02 -3.76
C VAL A 112 0.88 2.69 -2.91
N LEU A 113 1.27 3.61 -2.06
CA LEU A 113 2.24 3.40 -1.00
C LEU A 113 1.54 2.78 0.21
N GLU A 114 1.99 1.61 0.64
CA GLU A 114 1.55 0.98 1.87
C GLU A 114 2.62 1.15 2.95
N LEU A 115 2.24 1.73 4.08
CA LEU A 115 2.99 1.71 5.33
C LEU A 115 2.34 0.69 6.27
N VAL A 116 3.10 -0.30 6.72
CA VAL A 116 2.69 -1.26 7.78
C VAL A 116 3.64 -1.25 8.95
N SER A 117 3.08 -1.45 10.15
CA SER A 117 3.85 -1.45 11.39
C SER A 117 3.31 -2.47 12.38
N THR A 118 4.20 -3.10 13.14
CA THR A 118 3.86 -3.97 14.28
C THR A 118 3.61 -3.19 15.56
N ALA A 119 3.82 -1.87 15.54
CA ALA A 119 3.75 -1.02 16.73
C ALA A 119 3.39 0.41 16.36
N LEU A 120 2.40 0.62 15.48
CA LEU A 120 1.95 1.96 15.14
C LEU A 120 1.31 2.61 16.36
N ARG A 121 2.13 3.24 17.20
CA ARG A 121 1.74 4.04 18.35
C ARG A 121 2.24 5.45 18.08
N LEU A 122 1.44 6.22 17.38
CA LEU A 122 1.64 7.66 17.27
C LEU A 122 1.23 8.27 18.62
N ARG A 123 2.22 8.65 19.43
CA ARG A 123 2.02 9.09 20.83
C ARG A 123 1.74 10.58 20.97
N GLY A 124 2.02 11.39 19.94
CA GLY A 124 1.83 12.83 20.00
C GLY A 124 1.82 13.52 18.63
N SER A 125 1.40 14.80 18.60
CA SER A 125 1.24 15.59 17.38
C SER A 125 2.53 15.73 16.57
N GLY A 126 3.69 15.88 17.24
CA GLY A 126 4.98 15.99 16.56
C GLY A 126 5.35 14.74 15.75
N GLU A 127 5.07 13.54 16.27
CA GLU A 127 5.30 12.28 15.54
C GLU A 127 4.39 12.16 14.33
N VAL A 128 3.13 12.59 14.46
CA VAL A 128 2.16 12.62 13.36
C VAL A 128 2.64 13.59 12.28
N THR A 129 3.03 14.82 12.64
CA THR A 129 3.55 15.81 11.67
C THR A 129 4.78 15.29 10.95
N ASN A 130 5.74 14.69 11.68
CA ASN A 130 6.93 14.10 11.07
C ASN A 130 6.59 12.97 10.11
N LEU A 131 5.64 12.10 10.48
CA LEU A 131 5.15 11.04 9.61
C LEU A 131 4.49 11.61 8.35
N CYS A 132 3.63 12.62 8.48
CA CYS A 132 2.98 13.28 7.34
C CYS A 132 4.00 13.90 6.39
N ASN A 133 4.99 14.64 6.93
CA ASN A 133 6.05 15.25 6.13
C ASN A 133 6.88 14.19 5.38
N ALA A 134 7.23 13.10 6.06
CA ALA A 134 7.97 11.99 5.45
C ALA A 134 7.15 11.31 4.34
N LEU A 135 5.86 11.04 4.59
CA LEU A 135 4.97 10.44 3.60
C LEU A 135 4.77 11.34 2.38
N GLN A 136 4.64 12.66 2.58
CA GLN A 136 4.53 13.61 1.48
C GLN A 136 5.80 13.65 0.61
N ALA A 137 6.99 13.68 1.24
CA ALA A 137 8.26 13.65 0.53
C ALA A 137 8.48 12.35 -0.25
N ILE A 138 8.10 11.20 0.35
CA ILE A 138 8.18 9.90 -0.32
C ILE A 138 7.21 9.83 -1.49
N SER A 139 5.96 10.27 -1.30
CA SER A 139 4.93 10.29 -2.35
C SER A 139 5.41 11.10 -3.56
N LEU A 140 5.91 12.32 -3.33
CA LEU A 140 6.45 13.18 -4.39
C LEU A 140 7.62 12.53 -5.15
N SER A 141 8.56 11.95 -4.40
CA SER A 141 9.73 11.27 -4.99
C SER A 141 9.32 10.06 -5.82
N LEU A 142 8.33 9.30 -5.36
CA LEU A 142 7.80 8.15 -6.08
C LEU A 142 6.97 8.55 -7.30
N SER A 143 6.20 9.64 -7.25
CA SER A 143 5.49 10.17 -8.42
C SER A 143 6.45 10.44 -9.56
N ILE A 144 7.55 11.17 -9.29
CA ILE A 144 8.59 11.48 -10.29
C ILE A 144 9.22 10.18 -10.83
N TYR A 145 9.60 9.26 -9.93
CA TYR A 145 10.19 7.97 -10.34
C TYR A 145 9.25 7.15 -11.24
N LEU A 146 7.97 7.07 -10.88
CA LEU A 146 6.98 6.30 -11.63
C LEU A 146 6.64 6.93 -12.98
N GLN A 147 6.58 8.26 -13.08
CA GLN A 147 6.44 8.98 -14.35
C GLN A 147 7.65 8.76 -15.28
N LEU A 148 8.87 8.80 -14.75
CA LEU A 148 10.07 8.52 -15.55
C LEU A 148 10.10 7.06 -16.02
N ARG A 149 9.65 6.14 -15.17
CA ARG A 149 9.54 4.72 -15.54
C ARG A 149 8.48 4.48 -16.61
N SER A 150 7.33 5.16 -16.55
CA SER A 150 6.27 4.99 -17.54
C SER A 150 6.67 5.56 -18.92
N ARG A 151 7.51 6.60 -18.97
CA ARG A 151 8.04 7.15 -20.24
C ARG A 151 9.07 6.26 -20.92
N ASN A 152 9.71 5.34 -20.19
CA ASN A 152 10.77 4.47 -20.71
C ASN A 152 10.31 3.04 -21.05
N ASN A 153 9.03 2.72 -20.85
CA ASN A 153 8.42 1.44 -21.25
C ASN A 153 7.34 1.68 -22.30
#